data_AF-I9WW66-F1
#
_entry.id   AF-I9WW66-F1
#
_cell.length_a   1.000
_cell.length_b   1.000
_cell.length_c   1.000
_cell.angle_alpha   90.00
_cell.angle_beta   90.00
_cell.angle_gamma   90.00
#
_symmetry.space_group_name_H-M   'P 1'
#
loop_
_entity.id
_entity.type
_entity.pdbx_description
1 polymer ?
#
loop_
_entity_poly.entity_id
_entity_poly.type
_entity_poly.pdbx_seq_one_letter_code
_entity_poly.pdbx_strand_id
1 'polypeptide(L)'
;MIMDFIDKYNKDQEVHAHFQDYIHQKREEEFQNIIEENRLNEEKAYSFMQHAFKGGEISFSGTEFPKIIEEKPSMFGKNSRYQEVKEKVAASLSRFFHRFCDLTSAIFKKNKVKKDEVDEK
;
A
#
# COMPACT_ATOMS: atom_id res chain seq x y z
N MET A 1 30.17 -25.45 18.62
CA MET A 1 28.96 -26.32 18.60
C MET A 1 28.00 -25.89 19.70
N ILE A 2 26.73 -25.70 19.35
CA ILE A 2 25.71 -24.90 20.04
C ILE A 2 25.86 -23.38 19.82
N MET A 3 26.99 -22.74 20.15
CA MET A 3 27.15 -21.28 19.90
C MET A 3 26.97 -20.90 18.42
N ASP A 4 27.59 -21.64 17.49
CA ASP A 4 27.49 -21.37 16.05
C ASP A 4 26.06 -21.53 15.49
N PHE A 5 25.24 -22.38 16.12
CA PHE A 5 23.85 -22.61 15.74
C PHE A 5 22.95 -21.47 16.24
N ILE A 6 23.18 -21.00 17.47
CA ILE A 6 22.46 -19.87 18.05
C ILE A 6 22.78 -18.58 17.30
N ASP A 7 24.05 -18.34 16.94
CA ASP A 7 24.45 -17.16 16.16
C ASP A 7 23.89 -17.16 14.74
N LYS A 8 23.84 -18.33 14.08
CA LYS A 8 23.19 -18.46 12.77
C LYS A 8 21.69 -18.18 12.86
N TYR A 9 21.02 -18.75 13.86
CA TYR A 9 19.59 -18.52 14.07
C TYR A 9 19.28 -17.05 14.39
N ASN A 10 20.08 -16.41 15.24
CA ASN A 10 19.92 -14.99 15.55
C ASN A 10 20.15 -14.10 14.31
N LYS A 11 21.17 -14.39 13.50
CA LYS A 11 21.39 -13.69 12.22
C LYS A 11 20.24 -13.90 11.24
N ASP A 12 19.70 -15.12 11.15
CA ASP A 12 18.57 -15.42 10.27
C ASP A 12 17.30 -14.67 10.72
N GLN A 13 17.06 -14.54 12.03
CA GLN A 13 15.96 -13.74 12.59
C GLN A 13 16.15 -12.24 12.35
N GLU A 14 17.36 -11.71 12.52
CA GLU A 14 17.70 -10.31 12.27
C GLU A 14 17.52 -9.94 10.80
N VAL A 15 18.02 -10.78 9.89
CA VAL A 15 17.83 -10.61 8.44
C VAL A 15 16.34 -10.67 8.05
N HIS A 16 15.58 -11.57 8.68
CA HIS A 16 14.13 -11.65 8.45
C HIS A 16 13.40 -10.38 8.91
N ALA A 17 13.74 -9.84 10.08
CA ALA A 17 13.17 -8.60 10.60
C ALA A 17 13.48 -7.41 9.68
N HIS A 18 14.75 -7.23 9.29
CA HIS A 18 15.13 -6.17 8.36
C HIS A 18 14.45 -6.31 7.00
N PHE A 19 14.24 -7.54 6.52
CA PHE A 19 13.50 -7.78 5.29
C PHE A 19 12.03 -7.39 5.43
N GLN A 20 11.38 -7.73 6.54
CA GLN A 20 10.00 -7.31 6.82
C GLN A 20 9.88 -5.78 6.87
N ASP A 21 10.79 -5.10 7.58
CA ASP A 21 10.82 -3.63 7.65
C ASP A 21 11.01 -2.98 6.28
N TYR A 22 11.93 -3.52 5.47
CA TYR A 22 12.15 -3.06 4.10
C TYR A 22 10.90 -3.23 3.23
N ILE A 23 10.23 -4.38 3.32
CA ILE A 23 8.98 -4.64 2.59
C ILE A 23 7.88 -3.67 3.06
N HIS A 24 7.76 -3.42 4.37
CA HIS A 24 6.80 -2.45 4.92
C HIS A 24 7.06 -1.04 4.39
N GLN A 25 8.31 -0.58 4.42
CA GLN A 25 8.71 0.73 3.90
C GLN A 25 8.42 0.84 2.40
N LYS A 26 8.80 -0.16 1.61
CA LYS A 26 8.56 -0.16 0.16
C LYS A 26 7.08 -0.21 -0.19
N ARG A 27 6.29 -0.98 0.56
CA ARG A 27 4.84 -1.04 0.40
C ARG A 27 4.19 0.33 0.64
N GLU A 28 4.66 1.07 1.64
CA GLU A 28 4.15 2.42 1.90
C GLU A 28 4.57 3.43 0.83
N GLU A 29 5.85 3.45 0.47
CA GLU A 29 6.39 4.32 -0.57
C GLU A 29 5.62 4.15 -1.89
N GLU A 30 5.44 2.90 -2.33
CA GLU A 30 4.71 2.62 -3.57
C GLU A 30 3.23 3.00 -3.50
N PHE A 31 2.60 2.81 -2.33
CA PHE A 31 1.20 3.20 -2.18
C PHE A 31 1.02 4.72 -2.20
N GLN A 32 1.92 5.46 -1.55
CA GLN A 32 1.91 6.92 -1.59
C GLN A 32 2.13 7.45 -3.01
N ASN A 33 3.06 6.85 -3.77
CA ASN A 33 3.24 7.21 -5.18
C ASN A 33 1.94 7.02 -5.99
N ILE A 34 1.20 5.92 -5.77
CA ILE A 34 -0.09 5.70 -6.44
C ILE A 34 -1.11 6.78 -6.08
N ILE A 35 -1.17 7.18 -4.80
CA ILE A 35 -2.06 8.24 -4.31
C ILE A 35 -1.75 9.56 -5.00
N GLU A 36 -0.46 9.96 -5.04
CA GLU A 36 -0.02 11.22 -5.61
C GLU A 36 -0.21 11.27 -7.13
N GLU A 37 0.23 10.22 -7.85
CA GLU A 37 0.15 10.15 -9.31
C GLU A 37 -1.29 10.21 -9.83
N ASN A 38 -2.24 9.66 -9.07
CA ASN A 38 -3.64 9.56 -9.47
C ASN A 38 -4.56 10.52 -8.70
N ARG A 39 -4.00 11.37 -7.82
CA ARG A 39 -4.73 12.33 -6.98
C ARG A 39 -5.90 11.68 -6.24
N LEU A 40 -5.59 10.59 -5.54
CA LEU A 40 -6.59 9.87 -4.75
C LEU A 40 -6.79 10.54 -3.40
N ASN A 41 -7.98 10.37 -2.85
CA ASN A 41 -8.22 10.72 -1.46
C ASN A 41 -7.48 9.74 -0.55
N GLU A 42 -6.43 10.23 0.12
CA GLU A 42 -5.52 9.41 0.92
C GLU A 42 -6.26 8.54 1.96
N GLU A 43 -7.09 9.16 2.81
CA GLU A 43 -7.77 8.44 3.89
C GLU A 43 -8.64 7.29 3.38
N LYS A 44 -9.44 7.54 2.33
CA LYS A 44 -10.29 6.51 1.74
C LYS A 44 -9.49 5.45 1.00
N ALA A 45 -8.41 5.82 0.33
CA ALA A 45 -7.54 4.87 -0.35
C ALA A 45 -6.89 3.90 0.65
N TYR A 46 -6.36 4.42 1.76
CA TYR A 46 -5.81 3.59 2.84
C TYR A 46 -6.86 2.64 3.42
N SER A 47 -8.06 3.15 3.71
CA SER A 47 -9.17 2.32 4.22
C SER A 47 -9.54 1.21 3.23
N PHE A 48 -9.73 1.55 1.96
CA PHE A 48 -10.05 0.60 0.88
C PHE A 48 -8.99 -0.52 0.78
N MET A 49 -7.71 -0.14 0.77
CA MET A 49 -6.61 -1.09 0.64
C MET A 49 -6.43 -1.94 1.91
N GLN A 50 -6.66 -1.37 3.10
CA GLN A 50 -6.67 -2.11 4.36
C GLN A 50 -7.77 -3.18 4.36
N HIS A 51 -8.97 -2.86 3.86
CA HIS A 51 -10.04 -3.83 3.70
C HIS A 51 -9.65 -4.95 2.72
N ALA A 52 -9.01 -4.62 1.60
CA ALA A 52 -8.56 -5.61 0.63
C ALA A 52 -7.51 -6.57 1.22
N PHE A 53 -6.48 -6.06 1.90
CA PHE A 53 -5.48 -6.91 2.56
C PHE A 53 -6.07 -7.78 3.67
N LYS A 54 -7.04 -7.26 4.43
CA LYS A 54 -7.73 -8.04 5.45
C LYS A 54 -8.60 -9.15 4.85
N GLY A 55 -9.25 -8.87 3.72
CA GLY A 55 -10.09 -9.83 3.00
C GLY A 55 -9.30 -10.84 2.16
N GLY A 56 -8.04 -10.55 1.83
CA GLY A 56 -7.25 -11.37 0.92
C GLY A 56 -7.66 -11.23 -0.55
N GLU A 57 -8.56 -10.29 -0.87
CA GLU A 57 -9.01 -10.01 -2.22
C GLU A 57 -9.24 -8.50 -2.41
N ILE A 58 -9.08 -8.04 -3.65
CA ILE A 58 -9.39 -6.67 -4.05
C ILE A 58 -10.56 -6.66 -5.02
N SER A 59 -11.61 -5.91 -4.69
CA SER A 59 -12.79 -5.74 -5.55
C SER A 59 -13.02 -4.26 -5.86
N PHE A 60 -13.18 -3.97 -7.15
CA PHE A 60 -13.52 -2.63 -7.65
C PHE A 60 -15.01 -2.46 -7.91
N SER A 61 -15.83 -3.45 -7.53
CA SER A 61 -17.27 -3.36 -7.58
C SER A 61 -17.82 -2.52 -6.42
N GLY A 62 -19.05 -2.04 -6.56
CA GLY A 62 -19.70 -1.22 -5.53
C GLY A 62 -19.29 0.26 -5.57
N THR A 63 -19.50 0.93 -4.43
CA THR A 63 -19.39 2.40 -4.33
C THR A 63 -18.14 2.89 -3.59
N GLU A 64 -17.43 2.00 -2.88
CA GLU A 64 -16.23 2.37 -2.11
C GLU A 64 -15.07 2.78 -3.03
N PHE A 65 -14.79 2.00 -4.07
CA PHE A 65 -13.73 2.32 -5.02
C PHE A 65 -13.93 3.68 -5.71
N PRO A 66 -15.10 4.00 -6.29
CA PRO A 66 -15.37 5.34 -6.82
C PRO A 66 -15.15 6.48 -5.83
N LYS A 67 -15.37 6.28 -4.52
CA LYS A 67 -15.24 7.34 -3.50
C LYS A 67 -13.80 7.76 -3.24
N ILE A 68 -12.81 6.93 -3.61
CA ILE A 68 -11.38 7.25 -3.44
C ILE A 68 -10.88 8.21 -4.53
N ILE A 69 -11.56 8.25 -5.68
CA ILE A 69 -11.18 9.11 -6.82
C ILE A 69 -11.79 10.50 -6.57
N GLU A 70 -10.96 11.54 -6.58
CA GLU A 70 -11.43 12.92 -6.37
C GLU A 70 -12.09 13.51 -7.63
N GLU A 71 -11.67 13.05 -8.82
CA GLU A 71 -12.27 13.43 -10.08
C GLU A 71 -13.72 12.94 -10.16
N LYS A 72 -14.63 13.81 -10.62
CA LYS A 72 -16.07 13.52 -10.65
C LYS A 72 -16.51 13.00 -12.02
N PRO A 73 -17.48 12.07 -12.07
CA PRO A 73 -18.06 11.62 -13.33
C PRO A 73 -18.76 12.78 -14.03
N SER A 74 -18.51 12.92 -15.33
CA SER A 74 -19.23 13.86 -16.19
C SER A 74 -20.59 13.25 -16.57
N MET A 75 -21.67 13.99 -16.36
CA MET A 75 -23.04 13.55 -16.66
C MET A 75 -23.38 13.54 -18.16
N PHE A 76 -22.51 14.09 -19.01
CA PHE A 76 -22.82 14.37 -20.42
C PHE A 76 -21.83 13.77 -21.44
N GLY A 77 -20.83 12.99 -21.00
CA GLY A 77 -19.79 12.44 -21.88
C GLY A 77 -19.85 10.92 -22.03
N LYS A 78 -19.88 10.42 -23.27
CA LYS A 78 -19.81 8.98 -23.60
C LYS A 78 -18.42 8.35 -23.36
N ASN A 79 -17.36 9.16 -23.37
CA ASN A 79 -15.99 8.80 -22.96
C ASN A 79 -15.53 9.83 -21.95
N SER A 80 -15.75 9.56 -20.67
CA SER A 80 -15.37 10.49 -19.61
C SER A 80 -13.92 10.24 -19.21
N ARG A 81 -13.14 11.31 -19.05
CA ARG A 81 -11.82 11.28 -18.39
C ARG A 81 -11.85 10.53 -17.06
N TYR A 82 -12.96 10.65 -16.32
CA TYR A 82 -13.20 9.89 -15.10
C TYR A 82 -13.12 8.37 -15.30
N GLN A 83 -13.65 7.84 -16.41
CA GLN A 83 -13.60 6.41 -16.69
C GLN A 83 -12.16 5.94 -16.97
N GLU A 84 -11.39 6.71 -17.74
CA GLU A 84 -9.97 6.43 -18.00
C GLU A 84 -9.15 6.44 -16.69
N VAL A 85 -9.36 7.44 -15.84
CA VAL A 85 -8.72 7.52 -14.51
C VAL A 85 -9.14 6.33 -13.66
N LYS A 86 -10.42 5.97 -13.64
CA LYS A 86 -10.93 4.83 -12.88
C LYS A 86 -10.26 3.51 -13.29
N GLU A 87 -10.14 3.26 -14.60
CA GLU A 87 -9.49 2.06 -15.12
C GLU A 87 -7.99 2.05 -14.79
N LYS A 88 -7.30 3.18 -14.95
CA LYS A 88 -5.87 3.34 -14.60
C LYS A 88 -5.61 3.09 -13.11
N VAL A 89 -6.45 3.66 -12.24
CA VAL A 89 -6.34 3.50 -10.78
C VAL A 89 -6.61 2.04 -10.39
N ALA A 90 -7.64 1.41 -10.97
CA ALA A 90 -7.95 0.00 -10.70
C ALA A 90 -6.77 -0.92 -11.05
N ALA A 91 -6.15 -0.72 -12.22
CA ALA A 91 -4.97 -1.48 -12.64
C ALA A 91 -3.78 -1.27 -11.68
N SER A 92 -3.54 -0.02 -11.26
CA SER A 92 -2.44 0.33 -10.35
C SER A 92 -2.62 -0.31 -8.97
N LEU A 93 -3.83 -0.22 -8.40
CA LEU A 93 -4.16 -0.82 -7.11
C LEU A 93 -4.15 -2.34 -7.15
N SER A 94 -4.60 -2.96 -8.26
CA SER A 94 -4.54 -4.42 -8.42
C SER A 94 -3.11 -4.93 -8.46
N ARG A 95 -2.23 -4.26 -9.24
CA ARG A 95 -0.81 -4.60 -9.30
C ARG A 95 -0.14 -4.44 -7.94
N PHE A 96 -0.43 -3.35 -7.24
CA PHE A 96 0.05 -3.12 -5.89
C PHE A 96 -0.41 -4.22 -4.92
N PHE A 97 -1.70 -4.53 -4.92
CA PHE A 97 -2.28 -5.54 -4.04
C PHE A 97 -1.62 -6.91 -4.25
N HIS A 98 -1.56 -7.42 -5.49
CA HIS A 98 -0.95 -8.72 -5.78
C HIS A 98 0.54 -8.78 -5.44
N ARG A 99 1.25 -7.66 -5.53
CA ARG A 99 2.66 -7.61 -5.15
C ARG A 99 2.87 -7.82 -3.65
N PHE A 100 1.97 -7.32 -2.81
CA PHE A 100 2.18 -7.27 -1.36
C PHE A 100 1.26 -8.20 -0.54
N CYS A 101 0.23 -8.81 -1.15
CA CYS A 101 -0.72 -9.68 -0.45
C CYS A 101 -0.05 -10.92 0.15
N ASP A 102 0.91 -11.52 -0.58
CA ASP A 102 1.62 -12.73 -0.14
C ASP A 102 2.87 -12.42 0.69
N LEU A 103 3.34 -11.17 0.64
CA LEU A 103 4.60 -10.74 1.26
C LEU A 103 4.43 -10.14 2.66
N THR A 104 3.20 -9.81 3.06
CA THR A 104 2.97 -9.07 4.31
C THR A 104 1.92 -9.74 5.19
N SER A 105 2.27 -9.92 6.47
CA SER A 105 1.27 -10.25 7.49
C SER A 105 0.28 -9.08 7.62
N ALA A 106 -0.98 -9.39 7.96
CA ALA A 106 -2.23 -8.65 7.71
C ALA A 106 -2.34 -7.16 8.15
N ILE A 107 -1.27 -6.50 8.57
CA ILE A 107 -1.29 -5.13 9.06
C ILE A 107 -0.80 -4.17 7.96
N PHE A 108 -1.74 -3.60 7.21
CA PHE A 108 -1.53 -2.44 6.34
C PHE A 108 -1.88 -1.16 7.10
N LYS A 109 -0.87 -0.37 7.48
CA LYS A 109 -0.99 0.94 8.15
C LYS A 109 0.07 1.87 7.56
N LYS A 110 -0.27 3.17 7.45
CA LYS A 110 0.71 4.24 7.17
C LYS A 110 1.74 4.25 8.31
N ASN A 111 3.04 4.13 8.02
CA ASN A 111 4.03 4.43 9.05
C ASN A 111 3.93 5.91 9.36
N LYS A 112 3.68 6.19 10.63
CA LYS A 112 4.05 7.48 11.18
C LYS A 112 5.57 7.44 11.32
N VAL A 113 6.30 7.72 10.23
CA VAL A 113 7.73 8.03 10.34
C VAL A 113 7.81 9.18 11.33
N LYS A 114 8.28 8.90 12.55
CA LYS A 114 8.77 9.96 13.43
C LYS A 114 9.94 10.54 12.67
N LYS A 115 9.72 11.73 12.09
CA LYS A 115 10.79 12.54 11.56
C LYS A 115 11.69 12.82 12.76
N ASP A 116 12.82 12.11 12.82
CA ASP A 116 13.81 12.29 13.87
C ASP A 116 14.10 13.78 14.01
N GLU A 117 14.02 14.28 15.25
CA GLU A 117 14.71 15.49 15.67
C GLU A 117 16.19 15.26 15.35
N VAL A 118 16.64 15.77 14.22
CA VAL A 118 18.03 16.15 14.03
C VAL A 118 18.21 17.43 14.84
N ASP A 119 18.43 17.28 16.14
CA ASP A 119 18.99 18.37 16.95
C ASP A 119 20.50 18.33 16.78
N GLU A 120 20.96 19.22 15.91
CA GLU A 120 22.35 19.61 15.74
C GLU A 120 22.85 20.25 17.03
N LYS A 121 23.79 19.60 17.72
CA LYS A 121 24.75 20.26 18.61
C LYS A 121 25.99 19.42 18.91
#